data_AF-A0AAJ1T3Q3-F1
#
_entry.id   AF-A0AAJ1T3Q3-F1
#
_cell.length_a   1.000
_cell.length_b   1.000
_cell.length_c   1.000
_cell.angle_alpha   90.00
_cell.angle_beta   90.00
_cell.angle_gamma   90.00
#
_symmetry.space_group_name_H-M   'P 1'
#
loop_
_entity.id
_entity.type
_entity.pdbx_description
1 polymer ?
#
loop_
_entity_poly.entity_id
_entity_poly.type
_entity_poly.pdbx_seq_one_letter_code
_entity_poly.pdbx_strand_id
1 'polypeptide(L)'
;MTLTTQFSTMLAMIAMGGFFGATLDTYNRFLKRSMRKRWIVFIHDLLFWILQGLIIFYVLFHVNYGEVRLYIFLALLCGFAAYQALVKGVYLKLLERIIWLTISFYKMLVGIFIMLIYNPIRGTIRMLIRLIIAVGKGMLSLAKTILNVLLSCIKLLMKPFLWILRIIYGKMPKRFKITVEKNLAKMAGLFIKMKNLIIKYRNRWKK
;
A
#
# COMPACT_ATOMS: atom_id res chain seq x y z
N MET A 1 -37.88 -28.92 -47.11
CA MET A 1 -37.78 -28.82 -45.64
C MET A 1 -38.77 -29.77 -45.00
N THR A 2 -38.33 -30.60 -44.05
CA THR A 2 -39.21 -31.45 -43.26
C THR A 2 -39.81 -30.66 -42.09
N LEU A 3 -40.99 -31.06 -41.59
CA LEU A 3 -41.63 -30.43 -40.43
C LEU A 3 -40.69 -30.39 -39.20
N THR A 4 -39.89 -31.45 -39.05
CA THR A 4 -38.88 -31.57 -37.98
C THR A 4 -37.82 -30.48 -38.06
N THR A 5 -37.29 -30.16 -39.25
CA THR A 5 -36.32 -29.07 -39.41
C THR A 5 -36.91 -27.72 -39.04
N GLN A 6 -38.20 -27.48 -39.35
CA GLN A 6 -38.90 -26.23 -39.01
C GLN A 6 -39.05 -26.05 -37.49
N PHE A 7 -39.50 -27.10 -36.78
CA PHE A 7 -39.60 -27.05 -35.31
C PHE A 7 -38.23 -26.86 -34.65
N SER A 8 -37.20 -27.58 -35.11
CA SER A 8 -35.83 -27.43 -34.61
C SER A 8 -35.31 -26.01 -34.83
N THR A 9 -35.58 -25.40 -35.98
CA THR A 9 -35.24 -23.98 -36.19
C THR A 9 -35.96 -23.05 -35.23
N MET A 10 -37.27 -23.23 -35.05
CA MET A 10 -38.03 -22.33 -34.17
C MET A 10 -37.51 -22.39 -32.75
N LEU A 11 -37.24 -23.60 -32.23
CA LEU A 11 -36.70 -23.78 -30.89
C LEU A 11 -35.28 -23.22 -30.77
N ALA A 12 -34.42 -23.44 -31.76
CA ALA A 12 -33.08 -22.85 -31.80
C ALA A 12 -33.14 -21.32 -31.82
N MET A 13 -34.06 -20.72 -32.58
CA MET A 13 -34.22 -19.26 -32.65
C MET A 13 -34.79 -18.66 -31.36
N ILE A 14 -35.72 -19.36 -30.69
CA ILE A 14 -36.18 -18.99 -29.34
C ILE A 14 -35.00 -19.02 -28.36
N ALA A 15 -34.20 -20.10 -28.37
CA ALA A 15 -33.02 -20.21 -27.52
C ALA A 15 -32.00 -19.09 -27.81
N MET A 16 -31.79 -18.76 -29.08
CA MET A 16 -30.92 -17.65 -29.51
C MET A 16 -31.46 -16.29 -29.09
N GLY A 17 -32.77 -16.07 -29.11
CA GLY A 17 -33.40 -14.86 -28.58
C GLY A 17 -33.20 -14.70 -27.07
N GLY A 18 -33.29 -15.81 -26.32
CA GLY A 18 -32.97 -15.81 -24.89
C GLY A 18 -31.49 -15.59 -24.61
N PHE A 19 -30.61 -16.24 -25.38
CA PHE A 19 -29.16 -16.03 -25.33
C PHE A 19 -28.80 -14.57 -25.62
N PHE A 20 -29.43 -13.97 -26.63
CA PHE A 20 -29.28 -12.54 -26.95
C PHE A 20 -29.66 -11.64 -25.76
N GLY A 21 -30.76 -11.95 -25.07
CA GLY A 21 -31.15 -11.21 -23.87
C GLY A 21 -30.10 -11.31 -22.76
N ALA A 22 -29.57 -12.50 -22.53
CA ALA A 22 -28.52 -12.74 -21.54
C ALA A 22 -27.20 -12.01 -21.88
N THR A 23 -26.76 -12.07 -23.14
CA THR A 23 -25.53 -11.39 -23.57
C THR A 23 -25.69 -9.88 -23.52
N LEU A 24 -26.87 -9.35 -23.87
CA LEU A 24 -27.18 -7.91 -23.79
C LEU A 24 -27.16 -7.40 -22.34
N ASP A 25 -27.79 -8.11 -21.41
CA ASP A 25 -27.77 -7.72 -19.99
C ASP A 25 -26.35 -7.76 -19.41
N THR A 26 -25.56 -8.78 -19.77
CA THR A 26 -24.15 -8.89 -19.37
C THR A 26 -23.32 -7.76 -19.96
N TYR A 27 -23.47 -7.49 -21.25
CA TYR A 27 -22.78 -6.39 -21.94
C TYR A 27 -23.08 -5.05 -21.26
N ASN A 28 -24.36 -4.75 -21.00
CA ASN A 28 -24.77 -3.52 -20.31
C ASN A 28 -24.15 -3.40 -18.90
N ARG A 29 -24.06 -4.51 -18.16
CA ARG A 29 -23.45 -4.54 -16.81
C ARG A 29 -21.96 -4.21 -16.83
N PHE A 30 -21.22 -4.71 -17.82
CA PHE A 30 -19.77 -4.50 -17.93
C PHE A 30 -19.39 -3.17 -18.59
N LEU A 31 -20.18 -2.68 -19.55
CA LEU A 31 -19.83 -1.47 -20.31
C LEU A 31 -19.87 -0.21 -19.42
N LYS A 32 -20.72 -0.18 -18.39
CA LYS A 32 -20.95 0.96 -17.46
C LYS A 32 -20.94 2.30 -18.22
N ARG A 33 -21.96 2.50 -19.04
CA ARG A 33 -22.06 3.55 -20.08
C ARG A 33 -21.72 4.97 -19.60
N SER A 34 -22.00 5.31 -18.34
CA SER A 34 -21.72 6.64 -17.77
C SER A 34 -20.23 6.95 -17.55
N MET A 35 -19.39 5.92 -17.41
CA MET A 35 -17.98 6.08 -17.04
C MET A 35 -17.03 6.04 -18.23
N ARG A 36 -17.53 5.71 -19.43
CA ARG A 36 -16.70 5.40 -20.61
C ARG A 36 -16.87 6.44 -21.70
N LYS A 37 -15.76 6.77 -22.41
CA LYS A 37 -15.77 7.72 -23.53
C LYS A 37 -16.76 7.25 -24.62
N ARG A 38 -17.53 8.19 -25.18
CA ARG A 38 -18.61 7.93 -26.15
C ARG A 38 -18.14 7.14 -27.39
N TRP A 39 -16.94 7.41 -27.90
CA TRP A 39 -16.34 6.69 -29.03
C TRP A 39 -16.08 5.20 -28.72
N ILE A 40 -15.64 4.87 -27.51
CA ILE A 40 -15.36 3.47 -27.13
C ILE A 40 -16.67 2.70 -27.01
N VAL A 41 -17.70 3.32 -26.42
CA VAL A 41 -19.06 2.76 -26.35
C VAL A 41 -19.59 2.48 -27.75
N PHE A 42 -19.43 3.42 -28.69
CA PHE A 42 -19.88 3.24 -30.07
C PHE A 42 -19.21 2.05 -30.77
N ILE A 43 -17.88 1.91 -30.66
CA ILE A 43 -17.15 0.78 -31.26
C ILE A 43 -17.60 -0.55 -30.65
N HIS A 44 -17.78 -0.60 -29.33
CA HIS A 44 -18.23 -1.82 -28.66
C HIS A 44 -19.68 -2.17 -29.02
N ASP A 45 -20.56 -1.17 -29.15
CA ASP A 45 -21.95 -1.38 -29.58
C ASP A 45 -21.98 -1.94 -31.00
N LEU A 46 -21.20 -1.36 -31.92
CA LEU A 46 -21.09 -1.85 -33.30
C LEU A 46 -20.57 -3.30 -33.33
N LEU A 47 -19.49 -3.58 -32.59
CA LEU A 47 -18.92 -4.92 -32.52
C LEU A 47 -19.89 -5.94 -31.93
N PHE A 48 -20.63 -5.54 -30.88
CA PHE A 48 -21.64 -6.39 -30.24
C PHE A 48 -22.76 -6.76 -31.23
N TRP A 49 -23.32 -5.79 -31.96
CA TRP A 49 -24.37 -6.05 -32.94
C TRP A 49 -23.90 -6.93 -34.10
N ILE A 50 -22.69 -6.69 -34.61
CA ILE A 50 -22.10 -7.53 -35.67
C ILE A 50 -21.90 -8.96 -35.17
N LEU A 51 -21.29 -9.13 -34.00
CA LEU A 51 -20.99 -10.44 -33.44
C LEU A 51 -22.29 -11.20 -33.13
N GLN A 52 -23.29 -10.54 -32.57
CA GLN A 52 -24.57 -11.16 -32.30
C GLN A 52 -25.32 -11.56 -33.58
N GLY A 53 -25.34 -10.68 -34.59
CA GLY A 53 -25.92 -10.99 -35.89
C GLY A 53 -25.24 -12.19 -36.55
N LEU A 54 -23.91 -12.26 -36.47
CA LEU A 54 -23.12 -13.37 -37.00
C LEU A 54 -23.43 -14.68 -36.26
N ILE A 55 -23.53 -14.66 -34.93
CA ILE A 55 -23.87 -15.88 -34.15
C ILE A 55 -25.27 -16.36 -34.51
N ILE A 56 -26.27 -15.46 -34.54
CA ILE A 56 -27.65 -15.84 -34.88
C ILE A 56 -27.70 -16.41 -36.30
N PHE A 57 -27.03 -15.76 -37.26
CA PHE A 57 -26.95 -16.24 -38.63
C PHE A 57 -26.22 -17.58 -38.74
N TYR A 58 -25.13 -17.78 -38.00
CA TYR A 58 -24.40 -19.05 -37.98
C TYR A 58 -25.27 -20.21 -37.46
N VAL A 59 -26.00 -19.99 -36.37
CA VAL A 59 -26.93 -21.01 -35.84
C VAL A 59 -28.06 -21.27 -36.83
N LEU A 60 -28.58 -20.21 -37.48
CA LEU A 60 -29.61 -20.37 -38.51
C LEU A 60 -29.07 -21.12 -39.74
N PHE A 61 -27.83 -20.87 -40.14
CA PHE A 61 -27.14 -21.58 -41.21
C PHE A 61 -27.01 -23.07 -40.89
N HIS A 62 -26.65 -23.40 -39.65
CA HIS A 62 -26.50 -24.79 -39.23
C HIS A 62 -27.82 -25.57 -39.19
N VAL A 63 -28.92 -24.93 -38.76
CA VAL A 63 -30.22 -25.61 -38.55
C VAL A 63 -31.13 -25.55 -39.79
N ASN A 64 -30.97 -24.53 -40.65
CA ASN A 64 -31.88 -24.25 -41.76
C ASN A 64 -31.19 -23.91 -43.08
N TYR A 65 -29.87 -24.13 -43.19
CA TYR A 65 -29.08 -23.68 -44.34
C TYR A 65 -29.16 -22.17 -44.59
N GLY A 66 -29.57 -21.38 -43.58
CA GLY A 66 -29.61 -19.92 -43.66
C GLY A 66 -30.82 -19.36 -44.37
N GLU A 67 -31.89 -20.15 -44.58
CA GLU A 67 -33.14 -19.61 -45.11
C GLU A 67 -33.78 -18.65 -44.09
N VAL A 68 -33.76 -17.36 -44.43
CA VAL A 68 -34.35 -16.31 -43.61
C VAL A 68 -35.83 -16.20 -43.95
N ARG A 69 -36.70 -16.50 -42.96
CA ARG A 69 -38.16 -16.43 -43.08
C ARG A 69 -38.76 -15.63 -41.93
N LEU A 70 -39.97 -15.09 -42.12
CA LEU A 70 -40.59 -14.16 -41.17
C LEU A 70 -40.83 -14.79 -39.77
N TYR A 71 -41.19 -16.07 -39.70
CA TYR A 71 -41.41 -16.77 -38.43
C TYR A 71 -40.14 -16.93 -37.57
N ILE A 72 -38.94 -16.87 -38.17
CA ILE A 72 -37.66 -16.92 -37.43
C ILE A 72 -37.48 -15.67 -36.59
N PHE A 73 -37.81 -14.50 -37.14
CA PHE A 73 -37.79 -13.25 -36.39
C PHE A 73 -38.81 -13.25 -35.25
N LEU A 74 -40.02 -13.80 -35.49
CA LEU A 74 -41.02 -13.98 -34.44
C LEU A 74 -40.52 -14.90 -33.32
N ALA A 75 -39.90 -16.02 -33.68
CA ALA A 75 -39.32 -16.96 -32.72
C ALA A 75 -38.20 -16.32 -31.89
N LEU A 76 -37.33 -15.52 -32.52
CA LEU A 76 -36.27 -14.76 -31.83
C LEU A 76 -36.85 -13.73 -30.86
N LEU A 77 -37.83 -12.94 -31.30
CA LEU A 77 -38.51 -11.94 -30.46
C LEU A 77 -39.25 -12.60 -29.29
N CYS A 78 -39.91 -13.73 -29.55
CA CYS A 78 -40.58 -14.52 -28.51
C CYS A 78 -39.59 -15.05 -27.47
N GLY A 79 -38.45 -15.60 -27.92
CA GLY A 79 -37.39 -16.05 -27.03
C GLY A 79 -36.78 -14.94 -26.19
N PHE A 80 -36.55 -13.76 -26.79
CA PHE A 80 -36.08 -12.58 -26.07
C PHE A 80 -37.11 -12.09 -25.03
N ALA A 81 -38.39 -12.02 -25.40
CA ALA A 81 -39.46 -11.63 -24.49
C ALA A 81 -39.62 -12.62 -23.33
N ALA A 82 -39.55 -13.93 -23.61
CA ALA A 82 -39.57 -14.98 -22.60
C ALA A 82 -38.39 -14.85 -21.62
N TYR A 83 -37.18 -14.57 -22.13
CA TYR A 83 -36.02 -14.30 -21.29
C TYR A 83 -36.25 -13.06 -20.39
N GLN A 84 -36.72 -11.96 -20.98
CA GLN A 84 -36.95 -10.71 -20.25
C GLN A 84 -37.97 -10.88 -19.11
N ALA A 85 -39.04 -11.65 -19.35
CA ALA A 85 -40.12 -11.84 -18.39
C ALA A 85 -39.79 -12.87 -17.29
N LEU A 86 -39.18 -14.00 -17.66
CA LEU A 86 -39.04 -15.15 -16.77
C LEU A 86 -37.62 -15.31 -16.22
N VAL A 87 -36.60 -15.10 -17.05
CA VAL A 87 -35.22 -15.53 -16.76
C VAL A 87 -34.35 -14.39 -16.24
N LYS A 88 -34.61 -13.15 -16.69
CA LYS A 88 -33.80 -11.97 -16.37
C LYS A 88 -33.50 -11.81 -14.88
N GLY A 89 -34.52 -11.93 -14.02
CA GLY A 89 -34.35 -11.76 -12.58
C GLY A 89 -33.40 -12.79 -11.97
N VAL A 90 -33.49 -14.05 -12.40
CA VAL A 90 -32.60 -15.14 -11.94
C VAL A 90 -31.21 -14.94 -12.52
N TYR A 91 -31.11 -14.60 -13.80
CA TYR A 91 -29.85 -14.37 -14.49
C TYR A 91 -29.02 -13.26 -13.84
N LEU A 92 -29.64 -12.11 -13.56
CA LEU A 92 -28.94 -10.98 -12.93
C LEU A 92 -28.45 -11.33 -11.52
N LYS A 93 -29.23 -12.07 -10.72
CA LYS A 93 -28.81 -12.55 -9.39
C LYS A 93 -27.62 -13.51 -9.49
N LEU A 94 -27.64 -14.43 -10.46
CA LEU A 94 -26.52 -15.34 -10.71
C LEU A 94 -25.27 -14.58 -11.16
N LEU A 95 -25.43 -13.63 -12.10
CA LEU A 95 -24.34 -12.80 -12.59
C LEU A 95 -23.69 -12.00 -11.45
N GLU A 96 -24.49 -11.39 -10.59
CA GLU A 96 -24.00 -10.70 -9.39
C GLU A 96 -23.26 -11.63 -8.45
N ARG A 97 -23.82 -12.82 -8.18
CA ARG A 97 -23.16 -13.82 -7.32
C ARG A 97 -21.80 -14.22 -7.89
N ILE A 98 -21.69 -14.42 -9.21
CA ILE A 98 -20.43 -14.75 -9.89
C ILE A 98 -19.43 -13.60 -9.77
N ILE A 99 -19.88 -12.35 -9.96
CA ILE A 99 -19.02 -11.16 -9.80
C ILE A 99 -18.51 -11.07 -8.37
N TRP A 100 -19.39 -11.22 -7.37
CA TRP A 100 -19.02 -11.19 -5.95
C TRP A 100 -18.05 -12.31 -5.59
N LEU A 101 -18.27 -13.53 -6.08
CA LEU A 101 -17.37 -14.67 -5.90
C LEU A 101 -16.00 -14.38 -6.50
N THR A 102 -15.96 -13.86 -7.74
CA THR A 102 -14.70 -13.49 -8.41
C THR A 102 -13.94 -12.42 -7.64
N ILE A 103 -14.63 -11.36 -7.18
CA ILE A 103 -14.00 -10.29 -6.38
C ILE A 103 -13.51 -10.84 -5.03
N SER A 104 -14.29 -11.67 -4.38
CA SER A 104 -13.92 -12.30 -3.11
C SER A 104 -12.69 -13.19 -3.27
N PHE A 105 -12.66 -14.00 -4.32
CA PHE A 105 -11.53 -14.85 -4.65
C PHE A 105 -10.27 -14.03 -4.96
N TYR A 106 -10.38 -12.97 -5.75
CA TYR A 106 -9.25 -12.06 -6.01
C TYR A 106 -8.73 -11.41 -4.72
N LYS A 107 -9.62 -10.90 -3.86
CA LYS A 107 -9.23 -10.32 -2.57
C LYS A 107 -8.56 -11.35 -1.65
N MET A 108 -9.05 -12.59 -1.65
CA MET A 108 -8.46 -13.69 -0.91
C MET A 108 -7.04 -13.97 -1.41
N LEU A 109 -6.83 -14.07 -2.73
CA LEU A 109 -5.50 -14.27 -3.31
C LEU A 109 -4.53 -13.14 -2.96
N VAL A 110 -4.97 -11.88 -3.09
CA VAL A 110 -4.17 -10.71 -2.71
C VAL A 110 -3.88 -10.72 -1.20
N GLY A 111 -4.87 -11.08 -0.37
CA GLY A 111 -4.71 -11.23 1.07
C GLY A 111 -3.65 -12.27 1.44
N ILE A 112 -3.67 -13.43 0.76
CA ILE A 112 -2.64 -14.48 0.92
C ILE A 112 -1.26 -13.92 0.53
N PHE A 113 -1.15 -13.22 -0.59
CA PHE A 113 0.13 -12.65 -1.03
C PHE A 113 0.68 -11.61 -0.04
N ILE A 114 -0.19 -10.73 0.48
CA ILE A 114 0.20 -9.72 1.49
C ILE A 114 0.61 -10.41 2.80
N MET A 115 -0.16 -11.40 3.25
CA MET A 115 0.13 -12.12 4.48
C MET A 115 1.42 -12.96 4.37
N LEU A 116 1.67 -13.58 3.23
CA LEU A 116 2.79 -14.50 3.01
C LEU A 116 4.09 -13.80 2.64
N ILE A 117 4.05 -12.66 1.95
CA ILE A 117 5.26 -11.98 1.45
C ILE A 117 5.45 -10.64 2.16
N TYR A 118 4.45 -9.76 2.12
CA TYR A 118 4.61 -8.40 2.62
C TYR A 118 4.80 -8.34 4.14
N ASN A 119 3.95 -9.04 4.90
CA ASN A 119 4.01 -9.06 6.36
C ASN A 119 5.31 -9.65 6.94
N PRO A 120 5.79 -10.84 6.50
CA PRO A 120 7.02 -11.41 7.05
C PRO A 120 8.25 -10.58 6.69
N ILE A 121 8.37 -10.08 5.45
CA ILE A 121 9.50 -9.22 5.06
C ILE A 121 9.55 -7.96 5.93
N ARG A 122 8.40 -7.30 6.13
CA ARG A 122 8.31 -6.13 7.01
C ARG A 122 8.65 -6.47 8.47
N GLY A 123 8.27 -7.66 8.93
CA GLY A 123 8.62 -8.19 10.24
C GLY A 123 10.13 -8.34 10.41
N THR A 124 10.79 -9.01 9.46
CA THR A 124 12.23 -9.25 9.46
C THR A 124 13.02 -7.94 9.44
N ILE A 125 12.65 -6.98 8.58
CA ILE A 125 13.30 -5.66 8.52
C ILE A 125 13.14 -4.91 9.85
N ARG A 126 11.94 -4.95 10.46
CA ARG A 126 11.70 -4.29 11.75
C ARG A 126 12.53 -4.91 12.88
N MET A 127 12.70 -6.23 12.88
CA MET A 127 13.58 -6.91 13.84
C MET A 127 15.03 -6.47 13.66
N LEU A 128 15.54 -6.42 12.43
CA LEU A 128 16.91 -5.97 12.14
C LEU A 128 17.17 -4.54 12.61
N ILE A 129 16.27 -3.60 12.32
CA ILE A 129 16.40 -2.20 12.77
C ILE A 129 16.44 -2.11 14.30
N ARG A 130 15.57 -2.85 15.00
CA ARG A 130 15.58 -2.90 16.47
C ARG A 130 16.89 -3.44 17.02
N LEU A 131 17.46 -4.44 16.36
CA LEU A 131 18.72 -5.06 16.75
C LEU A 131 19.88 -4.08 16.61
N ILE A 132 19.95 -3.34 15.49
CA ILE A 132 20.95 -2.28 15.26
C ILE A 132 20.86 -1.19 16.34
N ILE A 133 19.64 -0.70 16.63
CA ILE A 133 19.43 0.34 17.65
C ILE A 133 19.80 -0.19 19.05
N ALA A 134 19.48 -1.44 19.36
CA ALA A 134 19.82 -2.06 20.64
C ALA A 134 21.34 -2.18 20.83
N VAL A 135 22.06 -2.65 19.80
CA VAL A 135 23.53 -2.73 19.83
C VAL A 135 24.15 -1.35 19.98
N GLY A 136 23.70 -0.36 19.19
CA GLY A 136 24.20 1.01 19.30
C GLY A 136 23.98 1.63 20.68
N LYS A 137 22.79 1.43 21.27
CA LYS A 137 22.51 1.87 22.66
C LYS A 137 23.37 1.13 23.68
N GLY A 138 23.60 -0.17 23.49
CA GLY A 138 24.47 -0.98 24.35
C GLY A 138 25.92 -0.46 24.35
N MET A 139 26.48 -0.23 23.15
CA MET A 139 27.84 0.32 23.02
C MET A 139 27.97 1.69 23.67
N LEU A 140 26.99 2.57 23.48
CA LEU A 140 27.01 3.91 24.06
C LEU A 140 26.87 3.87 25.59
N SER A 141 26.08 2.93 26.11
CA SER A 141 25.98 2.66 27.56
C SER A 141 27.32 2.24 28.14
N LEU A 142 28.03 1.30 27.49
CA LEU A 142 29.37 0.85 27.91
C LEU A 142 30.40 1.98 27.86
N ALA A 143 30.41 2.78 26.78
CA ALA A 143 31.31 3.93 26.70
C ALA A 143 31.05 4.94 27.84
N LYS A 144 29.78 5.17 28.17
CA LYS A 144 29.39 6.08 29.26
C LYS A 144 29.76 5.55 30.64
N THR A 145 29.61 4.24 30.90
CA THR A 145 30.04 3.64 32.17
C THR A 145 31.56 3.70 32.32
N ILE A 146 32.32 3.36 31.27
CA ILE A 146 33.79 3.46 31.27
C ILE A 146 34.22 4.92 31.53
N LEU A 147 33.63 5.89 30.82
CA LEU A 147 33.94 7.30 31.01
C LEU A 147 33.67 7.74 32.46
N ASN A 148 32.52 7.36 33.04
CA ASN A 148 32.18 7.70 34.41
C ASN A 148 33.13 7.06 35.44
N VAL A 149 33.58 5.83 35.21
CA VAL A 149 34.58 5.17 36.05
C VAL A 149 35.91 5.90 35.96
N LEU A 150 36.35 6.23 34.76
CA LEU A 150 37.62 6.93 34.52
C LEU A 150 37.63 8.33 35.15
N LEU A 151 36.53 9.08 34.98
CA LEU A 151 36.32 10.37 35.65
C LEU A 151 36.26 10.22 37.18
N SER A 152 35.66 9.14 37.69
CA SER A 152 35.62 8.86 39.14
C SER A 152 37.00 8.56 39.69
N CYS A 153 37.84 7.78 38.98
CA CYS A 153 39.23 7.53 39.35
C CYS A 153 40.06 8.82 39.37
N ILE A 154 39.95 9.66 38.33
CA ILE A 154 40.62 10.96 38.30
C ILE A 154 40.17 11.82 39.48
N LYS A 155 38.86 11.89 39.74
CA LYS A 155 38.32 12.69 40.84
C LYS A 155 38.75 12.15 42.20
N LEU A 156 38.84 10.83 42.36
CA LEU A 156 39.33 10.16 43.56
C LEU A 156 40.78 10.53 43.83
N LEU A 157 41.62 10.59 42.78
CA LEU A 157 43.05 10.92 42.89
C LEU A 157 43.31 12.42 43.07
N MET A 158 42.47 13.27 42.47
CA MET A 158 42.57 14.74 42.61
C MET A 158 42.09 15.25 43.99
N LYS A 159 41.15 14.57 44.65
CA LYS A 159 40.65 14.97 45.98
C LYS A 159 41.74 15.04 47.06
N PRO A 160 42.59 14.01 47.28
CA PRO A 160 43.66 14.07 48.27
C PRO A 160 44.73 15.10 47.88
N PHE A 161 45.03 15.23 46.58
CA PHE A 161 45.94 16.27 46.11
C PHE A 161 45.45 17.69 46.45
N LEU A 162 44.16 17.98 46.19
CA LEU A 162 43.55 19.26 46.55
C LEU A 162 43.52 19.48 48.07
N TRP A 163 43.32 18.44 48.87
CA TRP A 163 43.36 18.51 50.33
C TRP A 163 44.76 18.87 50.83
N ILE A 164 45.80 18.25 50.29
CA ILE A 164 47.22 18.56 50.58
C ILE A 164 47.56 20.00 50.19
N LEU A 165 47.15 20.43 48.99
CA LEU A 165 47.36 21.81 48.51
C LEU A 165 46.69 22.85 49.44
N ARG A 166 45.51 22.53 49.97
CA ARG A 166 44.79 23.37 50.93
C ARG A 166 45.53 23.49 52.27
N ILE A 167 46.12 22.39 52.75
CA ILE A 167 46.95 22.38 53.98
C ILE A 167 48.19 23.26 53.79
N ILE A 168 48.86 23.15 52.65
CA ILE A 168 50.04 23.95 52.30
C ILE A 168 49.68 25.45 52.22
N TYR A 169 48.57 25.78 51.56
CA TYR A 169 48.09 27.16 51.46
C TYR A 169 47.72 27.76 52.84
N GLY A 170 47.19 26.94 53.76
CA GLY A 170 46.93 27.34 55.14
C GLY A 170 48.17 27.82 55.89
N LYS A 171 49.32 27.16 55.66
CA LYS A 171 50.60 27.44 56.35
C LYS A 171 51.49 28.48 55.65
N MET A 172 51.08 29.08 54.54
CA MET A 172 51.93 30.03 53.77
C MET A 172 52.00 31.45 54.37
N PRO A 173 53.18 32.12 54.30
CA PRO A 173 53.35 33.53 54.71
C PRO A 173 52.55 34.51 53.84
N LYS A 174 52.06 35.62 54.42
CA LYS A 174 51.18 36.60 53.75
C LYS A 174 51.70 37.12 52.39
N ARG A 175 53.02 37.26 52.22
CA ARG A 175 53.63 37.72 50.95
C ARG A 175 53.45 36.73 49.80
N PHE A 176 53.51 35.44 50.07
CA PHE A 176 53.34 34.40 49.05
C PHE A 176 51.87 34.22 48.66
N LYS A 177 50.93 34.41 49.59
CA LYS A 177 49.48 34.35 49.29
C LYS A 177 49.06 35.38 48.24
N ILE A 178 49.56 36.62 48.34
CA ILE A 178 49.24 37.70 47.39
C ILE A 178 49.75 37.38 45.98
N THR A 179 50.96 36.84 45.85
CA THR A 179 51.52 36.44 44.54
C THR A 179 50.76 35.28 43.91
N VAL A 180 50.39 34.29 44.73
CA VAL A 180 49.60 33.12 44.29
C VAL A 180 48.20 33.56 43.87
N GLU A 181 47.53 34.44 44.63
CA GLU A 181 46.22 34.99 44.27
C GLU A 181 46.26 35.81 42.98
N LYS A 182 47.30 36.61 42.75
CA LYS A 182 47.45 37.39 41.52
C LYS A 182 47.60 36.49 40.29
N ASN A 183 48.36 35.40 40.40
CA ASN A 183 48.51 34.41 39.33
C ASN A 183 47.25 33.57 39.11
N LEU A 184 46.56 33.16 40.18
CA LEU A 184 45.27 32.46 40.10
C LEU A 184 44.17 33.35 39.51
N ALA A 185 44.11 34.62 39.88
CA ALA A 185 43.17 35.60 39.31
C ALA A 185 43.44 35.82 37.81
N LYS A 186 44.72 35.88 37.41
CA LYS A 186 45.11 35.98 35.99
C LYS A 186 44.70 34.74 35.19
N MET A 187 44.91 33.54 35.75
CA MET A 187 44.43 32.29 35.14
C MET A 187 42.90 32.22 35.09
N ALA A 188 42.20 32.60 36.16
CA ALA A 188 40.74 32.64 36.20
C ALA A 188 40.19 33.59 35.13
N GLY A 189 40.81 34.75 34.93
CA GLY A 189 40.49 35.68 33.84
C GLY A 189 40.64 35.07 32.44
N LEU A 190 41.70 34.28 32.20
CA LEU A 190 41.90 33.54 30.95
C LEU A 190 40.83 32.45 30.75
N PHE A 191 40.49 31.69 31.80
CA PHE A 191 39.42 30.69 31.75
C PHE A 191 38.05 31.30 31.49
N ILE A 192 37.73 32.46 32.09
CA ILE A 192 36.49 33.21 31.83
C ILE A 192 36.44 33.67 30.37
N LYS A 193 37.55 34.19 29.83
CA LYS A 193 37.66 34.57 28.41
C LYS A 193 37.42 33.37 27.49
N MET A 194 38.06 32.23 27.75
CA MET A 194 37.85 31.01 26.95
C MET A 194 36.40 30.51 27.04
N LYS A 195 35.80 30.49 28.23
CA LYS A 195 34.40 30.11 28.41
C LYS A 195 33.46 31.02 27.62
N ASN A 196 33.70 32.34 27.65
CA ASN A 196 32.90 33.31 26.92
C ASN A 196 33.05 33.15 25.39
N LEU A 197 34.24 32.81 24.90
CA LEU A 197 34.45 32.48 23.49
C LEU A 197 33.66 31.23 23.08
N ILE A 198 33.72 30.15 23.88
CA ILE A 198 32.98 28.91 23.61
C ILE A 198 31.47 29.17 23.58
N ILE A 199 30.94 29.95 24.54
CA ILE A 199 29.51 30.33 24.56
C ILE A 199 29.14 31.17 23.33
N LYS A 200 29.99 32.13 22.95
CA LYS A 200 29.79 32.96 21.76
C LYS A 200 29.74 32.13 20.49
N TYR A 201 30.67 31.20 20.29
CA TYR A 201 30.67 30.31 19.13
C TYR A 201 29.48 29.35 19.13
N ARG A 202 29.11 28.79 20.29
CA ARG A 202 27.91 27.93 20.43
C ARG A 202 26.62 28.66 20.09
N ASN A 203 26.46 29.92 20.50
CA ASN A 203 25.27 30.71 20.21
C ASN A 203 25.22 31.16 18.74
N ARG A 204 26.37 31.32 18.09
CA ARG A 204 26.46 31.63 16.65
C ARG A 204 26.05 30.46 15.75
N TRP A 205 26.23 29.23 16.21
CA TRP A 205 25.80 28.00 15.55
C TRP A 205 24.34 27.60 15.82
N LYS A 206 23.65 28.29 16.75
CA LYS A 206 22.23 28.08 17.07
C LYS A 206 21.29 29.09 16.39
N LYS A 207 21.82 30.04 15.63
CA LYS A 207 21.10 30.95 14.74
C LYS A 207 21.14 30.37 13.33
#